data_AF-A0A1G7EN70-F1
#
_entry.id   AF-A0A1G7EN70-F1
#
_cell.length_a   1.000
_cell.length_b   1.000
_cell.length_c   1.000
_cell.angle_alpha   90.00
_cell.angle_beta   90.00
_cell.angle_gamma   90.00
#
_symmetry.space_group_name_H-M   'P 1'
#
loop_
_entity.id
_entity.type
_entity.pdbx_description
1 polymer ?
#
loop_
_entity_poly.entity_id
_entity_poly.type
_entity_poly.pdbx_seq_one_letter_code
_entity_poly.pdbx_strand_id
1 'polypeptide(L)'
;MMLHKLLLFTLLIISLNSCKDAKNSPINAEQNKSIPGDYFENNSAGDLNDQGITFSQNGDYKKGNEFFLKALELEPNNPTTLSNLGLNSHLERDYDSAVKYYRESYQISDSTYHIAAINLGLTYFYRKEFDQGISITNYVIENTDDIDILSTAYVHRALNYLGNDQCEKAQTDLNYIIANFQGIGNTAYHIKDLTRKLKTCELYQ
;
A
#
# COMPACT_ATOMS: atom_id res chain seq x y z
N MET A 1 -11.79 19.66 -27.48
CA MET A 1 -12.31 20.07 -26.17
C MET A 1 -12.37 18.81 -25.31
N MET A 2 -11.55 18.76 -24.25
CA MET A 2 -11.38 17.68 -23.23
C MET A 2 -10.97 16.28 -23.72
N LEU A 3 -9.74 16.07 -24.16
CA LEU A 3 -8.62 15.57 -23.33
C LEU A 3 -8.78 15.71 -21.78
N HIS A 4 -9.54 14.81 -21.14
CA HIS A 4 -9.28 14.42 -19.75
C HIS A 4 -8.33 13.22 -19.78
N LYS A 5 -7.05 13.58 -19.79
CA LYS A 5 -5.86 12.73 -19.81
C LYS A 5 -5.79 11.82 -18.59
N LEU A 6 -5.28 10.60 -18.84
CA LEU A 6 -4.50 9.76 -17.93
C LEU A 6 -5.24 9.11 -16.75
N LEU A 7 -5.61 7.84 -16.95
CA LEU A 7 -5.31 6.73 -16.04
C LEU A 7 -4.85 7.14 -14.62
N LEU A 8 -5.80 7.40 -13.74
CA LEU A 8 -5.65 7.22 -12.29
C LEU A 8 -5.97 5.74 -11.93
N PHE A 9 -5.46 4.82 -12.75
CA PHE A 9 -5.43 3.39 -12.49
C PHE A 9 -4.13 3.10 -11.72
N THR A 10 -4.09 3.51 -10.46
CA THR A 10 -3.14 2.97 -9.46
C THR A 10 -3.91 2.71 -8.17
N LEU A 11 -5.06 2.05 -8.31
CA LEU A 11 -5.38 1.07 -7.29
C LEU A 11 -4.21 0.08 -7.29
N LEU A 12 -3.66 -0.21 -6.12
CA LEU A 12 -3.27 -1.58 -5.83
C LEU A 12 -4.58 -2.41 -5.92
N ILE A 13 -5.09 -2.65 -7.14
CA ILE A 13 -5.89 -3.84 -7.43
C ILE A 13 -4.84 -4.93 -7.46
N ILE A 14 -4.41 -5.36 -6.28
CA ILE A 14 -4.32 -6.80 -6.10
C ILE A 14 -5.77 -7.24 -6.21
N SER A 15 -6.05 -7.97 -7.29
CA SER A 15 -7.27 -8.71 -7.44
C SER A 15 -7.65 -9.34 -6.10
N LEU A 16 -8.80 -8.94 -5.54
CA LEU A 16 -9.59 -9.79 -4.65
C LEU A 16 -10.13 -10.99 -5.46
N ASN A 17 -9.19 -11.79 -5.95
CA ASN A 17 -9.39 -13.11 -6.54
C ASN A 17 -8.16 -14.01 -6.32
N SER A 18 -7.50 -13.83 -5.17
CA SER A 18 -6.58 -14.82 -4.62
C SER A 18 -7.00 -15.20 -3.19
N CYS A 19 -8.28 -15.52 -3.00
CA CYS A 19 -8.70 -16.28 -1.81
C CYS A 19 -9.76 -17.34 -2.12
N LYS A 20 -9.97 -17.70 -3.40
CA LYS A 20 -10.90 -18.79 -3.78
C LYS A 20 -10.32 -19.97 -4.55
N ASP A 21 -9.07 -19.92 -5.03
CA ASP A 21 -8.48 -21.04 -5.79
C ASP A 21 -7.09 -21.51 -5.30
N ALA A 22 -6.85 -21.53 -3.98
CA ALA A 22 -5.67 -22.16 -3.38
C ALA A 22 -5.82 -23.69 -3.20
N LYS A 23 -6.43 -24.40 -4.17
CA LYS A 23 -6.67 -25.86 -4.05
C LYS A 23 -5.66 -26.78 -4.71
N ASN A 24 -4.64 -26.33 -5.44
CA ASN A 24 -3.66 -27.25 -6.06
C ASN A 24 -2.25 -26.65 -6.21
N SER A 25 -1.63 -26.26 -5.10
CA SER A 25 -0.17 -26.14 -5.01
C SER A 25 0.29 -26.98 -3.82
N PRO A 26 1.38 -27.77 -3.91
CA PRO A 26 1.83 -28.58 -2.78
C PRO A 26 2.17 -27.65 -1.62
N ILE A 27 1.32 -27.70 -0.59
CA ILE A 27 1.37 -26.82 0.58
C ILE A 27 2.63 -27.14 1.36
N ASN A 28 3.66 -26.29 1.26
CA ASN A 28 4.74 -26.27 2.23
C ASN A 28 4.17 -25.73 3.55
N ALA A 29 4.31 -26.52 4.61
CA ALA A 29 3.71 -26.33 5.93
C ALA A 29 4.18 -25.07 6.71
N GLU A 30 4.89 -24.15 6.07
CA GLU A 30 5.39 -22.91 6.66
C GLU A 30 4.53 -21.68 6.32
N GLN A 31 3.58 -21.78 5.37
CA GLN A 31 2.69 -20.67 4.98
C GLN A 31 1.39 -20.56 5.78
N ASN A 32 1.23 -21.31 6.87
CA ASN A 32 0.03 -21.27 7.70
C ASN A 32 0.30 -20.67 9.09
N LYS A 33 0.97 -19.52 9.14
CA LYS A 33 0.93 -18.66 10.32
C LYS A 33 -0.23 -17.70 10.14
N SER A 34 -1.39 -18.03 10.71
CA SER A 34 -2.43 -17.05 10.98
C SER A 34 -1.84 -15.98 11.88
N ILE A 35 -1.80 -14.73 11.42
CA ILE A 35 -1.29 -13.60 12.20
C ILE A 35 -2.48 -13.00 12.97
N PRO A 36 -2.31 -12.67 14.26
CA PRO A 36 -3.32 -11.93 15.00
C PRO A 36 -3.72 -10.64 14.24
N GLY A 37 -4.99 -10.56 13.83
CA GLY A 37 -5.54 -9.41 13.11
C GLY A 37 -5.77 -9.58 11.60
N ASP A 38 -5.28 -10.67 10.99
CA ASP A 38 -5.56 -10.98 9.57
C ASP A 38 -6.93 -11.63 9.35
N TYR A 39 -7.66 -11.92 10.43
CA TYR A 39 -8.97 -12.53 10.39
C TYR A 39 -9.96 -11.76 11.27
N PHE A 40 -11.22 -11.73 10.82
CA PHE A 40 -12.33 -11.22 11.62
C PHE A 40 -12.75 -12.29 12.63
N GLU A 41 -12.78 -11.94 13.91
CA GLU A 41 -13.31 -12.79 14.98
C GLU A 41 -14.85 -12.80 14.97
N ASN A 42 -15.45 -11.73 14.47
CA ASN A 42 -16.86 -11.49 14.30
C ASN A 42 -17.20 -11.47 12.81
N ASN A 43 -17.92 -12.49 12.35
CA ASN A 43 -18.36 -12.59 10.95
C ASN A 43 -19.13 -11.34 10.47
N SER A 44 -19.94 -10.71 11.34
CA SER A 44 -20.65 -9.48 10.99
C SER A 44 -19.70 -8.30 10.81
N ALA A 45 -18.57 -8.24 11.52
CA ALA A 45 -17.54 -7.24 11.28
C ALA A 45 -16.89 -7.46 9.90
N GLY A 46 -16.60 -8.71 9.55
CA GLY A 46 -16.13 -9.10 8.22
C GLY A 46 -17.10 -8.70 7.10
N ASP A 47 -18.39 -9.03 7.25
CA ASP A 47 -19.44 -8.69 6.27
C ASP A 47 -19.62 -7.17 6.09
N LEU A 48 -19.48 -6.40 7.17
CA LEU A 48 -19.49 -4.94 7.13
C LEU A 48 -18.25 -4.41 6.40
N ASN A 49 -17.07 -4.96 6.68
CA ASN A 49 -15.85 -4.62 5.97
C ASN A 49 -15.97 -4.90 4.46
N ASP A 50 -16.52 -6.06 4.07
CA ASP A 50 -16.69 -6.42 2.65
C ASP A 50 -17.69 -5.49 1.93
N GLN A 51 -18.74 -5.04 2.62
CA GLN A 51 -19.62 -3.99 2.11
C GLN A 51 -18.88 -2.66 1.92
N GLY A 52 -18.04 -2.29 2.89
CA GLY A 52 -17.18 -1.11 2.79
C GLY A 52 -16.26 -1.17 1.58
N ILE A 53 -15.61 -2.31 1.33
CA ILE A 53 -14.78 -2.55 0.14
C ILE A 53 -15.62 -2.37 -1.13
N THR A 54 -16.81 -2.97 -1.19
CA THR A 54 -17.70 -2.91 -2.35
C THR A 54 -18.07 -1.46 -2.71
N PHE A 55 -18.44 -0.63 -1.73
CA PHE A 55 -18.73 0.78 -1.99
C PHE A 55 -17.48 1.56 -2.42
N SER A 56 -16.35 1.32 -1.76
CA SER A 56 -15.08 1.99 -2.06
C SER A 56 -14.56 1.68 -3.47
N GLN A 57 -14.69 0.43 -3.93
CA GLN A 57 -14.34 0.01 -5.30
C GLN A 57 -15.22 0.69 -6.36
N ASN A 58 -16.46 1.03 -6.01
CA ASN A 58 -17.37 1.80 -6.86
C ASN A 58 -17.13 3.33 -6.78
N GLY A 59 -16.13 3.77 -6.01
CA GLY A 59 -15.77 5.17 -5.83
C GLY A 59 -16.62 5.91 -4.78
N ASP A 60 -17.54 5.24 -4.09
CA ASP A 60 -18.32 5.82 -2.98
C ASP A 60 -17.55 5.63 -1.65
N TYR A 61 -16.44 6.36 -1.52
CA TYR A 61 -15.55 6.27 -0.35
C TYR A 61 -16.24 6.66 0.94
N LYS A 62 -17.15 7.64 0.90
CA LYS A 62 -17.94 8.05 2.06
C LYS A 62 -18.78 6.91 2.60
N LYS A 63 -19.54 6.22 1.74
CA LYS A 63 -20.34 5.07 2.15
C LYS A 63 -19.47 3.88 2.53
N GLY A 64 -18.34 3.70 1.84
CA GLY A 64 -17.30 2.75 2.25
C GLY A 64 -16.87 2.95 3.70
N ASN A 65 -16.52 4.19 4.05
CA ASN A 65 -16.11 4.58 5.40
C ASN A 65 -17.22 4.34 6.43
N GLU A 66 -18.49 4.61 6.11
CA GLU A 66 -19.62 4.30 7.01
C GLU A 66 -19.68 2.81 7.38
N PHE A 67 -19.43 1.91 6.43
CA PHE A 67 -19.42 0.47 6.70
C PHE A 67 -18.17 0.02 7.43
N PHE A 68 -16.99 0.57 7.10
CA PHE A 68 -15.77 0.28 7.83
C PHE A 68 -15.84 0.74 9.30
N LEU A 69 -16.41 1.91 9.57
CA LEU A 69 -16.60 2.39 10.94
C LEU A 69 -17.53 1.47 11.74
N LYS A 70 -18.61 0.96 11.14
CA LYS A 70 -19.46 -0.06 11.77
C LYS A 70 -18.73 -1.38 12.01
N ALA A 71 -17.83 -1.78 11.13
CA ALA A 71 -16.99 -2.96 11.36
C ALA A 71 -16.07 -2.72 12.58
N LEU A 72 -15.49 -1.53 12.73
CA LEU A 72 -14.70 -1.16 13.92
C LEU A 72 -15.54 -1.01 15.20
N GLU A 73 -16.84 -0.69 15.12
CA GLU A 73 -17.71 -0.76 16.31
C GLU A 73 -17.79 -2.19 16.89
N LEU A 74 -17.65 -3.21 16.03
CA LEU A 74 -17.64 -4.62 16.43
C LEU A 74 -16.24 -5.13 16.76
N GLU A 75 -15.22 -4.69 16.01
CA GLU A 75 -13.82 -5.02 16.22
C GLU A 75 -12.94 -3.77 16.17
N PRO A 76 -12.79 -3.03 17.29
CA PRO A 76 -12.15 -1.70 17.31
C PRO A 76 -10.71 -1.64 16.83
N ASN A 77 -10.00 -2.77 16.87
CA ASN A 77 -8.59 -2.87 16.56
C ASN A 77 -8.33 -3.81 15.37
N ASN A 78 -9.31 -4.03 14.48
CA ASN A 78 -9.07 -4.87 13.31
C ASN A 78 -8.12 -4.15 12.32
N PRO A 79 -6.90 -4.65 12.10
CA PRO A 79 -5.91 -3.95 11.27
C PRO A 79 -6.31 -3.91 9.79
N THR A 80 -7.07 -4.89 9.30
CA THR A 80 -7.58 -4.90 7.92
C THR A 80 -8.56 -3.75 7.69
N THR A 81 -9.54 -3.58 8.58
CA THR A 81 -10.51 -2.48 8.48
C THR A 81 -9.85 -1.12 8.65
N LEU A 82 -8.90 -0.98 9.58
CA LEU A 82 -8.10 0.24 9.72
C LEU A 82 -7.31 0.56 8.45
N SER A 83 -6.67 -0.44 7.82
CA SER A 83 -5.96 -0.25 6.54
C SER A 83 -6.90 0.22 5.43
N ASN A 84 -8.11 -0.33 5.35
CA ASN A 84 -9.13 0.08 4.37
C ASN A 84 -9.60 1.53 4.58
N LEU A 85 -9.81 1.97 5.82
CA LEU A 85 -10.08 3.38 6.14
C LEU A 85 -8.91 4.29 5.74
N GLY A 86 -7.68 3.83 5.98
CA GLY A 86 -6.47 4.51 5.54
C GLY A 86 -6.43 4.69 4.03
N LEU A 87 -6.80 3.65 3.28
CA LEU A 87 -6.86 3.69 1.81
C LEU A 87 -7.90 4.65 1.29
N ASN A 88 -9.13 4.61 1.80
CA ASN A 88 -10.15 5.56 1.40
C ASN A 88 -9.74 6.99 1.71
N SER A 89 -9.22 7.25 2.91
CA SER A 89 -8.72 8.57 3.30
C SER A 89 -7.62 9.06 2.35
N HIS A 90 -6.69 8.18 1.97
CA HIS A 90 -5.63 8.49 1.01
C HIS A 90 -6.19 8.84 -0.38
N LEU A 91 -7.15 8.06 -0.88
CA LEU A 91 -7.78 8.28 -2.18
C LEU A 91 -8.60 9.58 -2.20
N GLU A 92 -9.21 9.95 -1.07
CA GLU A 92 -9.88 11.23 -0.85
C GLU A 92 -8.90 12.40 -0.63
N ARG A 93 -7.59 12.12 -0.61
CA ARG A 93 -6.50 13.08 -0.31
C ARG A 93 -6.55 13.66 1.11
N ASP A 94 -7.31 13.02 2.01
CA ASP A 94 -7.21 13.26 3.45
C ASP A 94 -6.02 12.47 4.01
N TYR A 95 -4.82 13.01 3.78
CA TYR A 95 -3.58 12.37 4.19
C TYR A 95 -3.37 12.38 5.71
N ASP A 96 -4.08 13.23 6.46
CA ASP A 96 -4.04 13.23 7.92
C ASP A 96 -4.74 12.00 8.48
N SER A 97 -5.98 11.75 8.05
CA SER A 97 -6.72 10.54 8.42
C SER A 97 -6.02 9.27 7.89
N ALA A 98 -5.47 9.31 6.68
CA ALA A 98 -4.74 8.18 6.11
C ALA A 98 -3.51 7.79 6.97
N VAL A 99 -2.69 8.77 7.38
CA VAL A 99 -1.55 8.52 8.26
C VAL A 99 -2.00 7.91 9.59
N LYS A 100 -3.07 8.44 10.18
CA LYS A 100 -3.62 7.92 11.44
C LYS A 100 -3.99 6.44 11.31
N TYR A 101 -4.88 6.11 10.37
CA TYR A 101 -5.40 4.74 10.25
C TYR A 101 -4.35 3.73 9.81
N TYR A 102 -3.47 4.10 8.87
CA TYR A 102 -2.38 3.20 8.48
C TYR A 102 -1.39 2.97 9.62
N ARG A 103 -1.09 3.98 10.43
CA ARG A 103 -0.21 3.83 11.58
C ARG A 103 -0.83 2.91 12.64
N GLU A 104 -2.11 3.10 12.96
CA GLU A 104 -2.84 2.24 13.90
C GLU A 104 -2.87 0.79 13.39
N SER A 105 -3.24 0.58 12.12
CA SER A 105 -3.22 -0.74 11.46
C SER A 105 -1.85 -1.42 11.58
N TYR A 106 -0.79 -0.72 11.16
CA TYR A 106 0.59 -1.21 11.19
C TYR A 106 1.07 -1.57 12.61
N GLN A 107 0.73 -0.75 13.62
CA GLN A 107 1.15 -0.99 15.01
C GLN A 107 0.49 -2.22 15.64
N ILE A 108 -0.66 -2.65 15.13
CA ILE A 108 -1.41 -3.79 15.65
C ILE A 108 -0.92 -5.11 15.03
N SER A 109 -0.66 -5.13 13.72
CA SER A 109 -0.40 -6.35 12.95
C SER A 109 1.08 -6.73 12.80
N ASP A 110 1.90 -6.47 13.82
CA ASP A 110 3.38 -6.51 13.76
C ASP A 110 3.92 -7.68 12.90
N SER A 111 4.64 -7.32 11.83
CA SER A 111 5.53 -8.15 11.01
C SER A 111 5.03 -8.90 9.75
N THR A 112 3.75 -8.90 9.35
CA THR A 112 3.35 -9.58 8.08
C THR A 112 2.38 -8.81 7.20
N TYR A 113 1.58 -7.90 7.75
CA TYR A 113 0.68 -7.04 6.99
C TYR A 113 1.36 -5.71 6.62
N HIS A 114 2.47 -5.78 5.87
CA HIS A 114 3.23 -4.59 5.45
C HIS A 114 2.46 -3.67 4.49
N ILE A 115 1.26 -4.07 4.05
CA ILE A 115 0.40 -3.28 3.16
C ILE A 115 0.07 -1.90 3.77
N ALA A 116 -0.26 -1.84 5.07
CA ALA A 116 -0.50 -0.57 5.73
C ALA A 116 0.78 0.29 5.79
N ALA A 117 1.93 -0.32 6.07
CA ALA A 117 3.22 0.35 6.15
C ALA A 117 3.72 0.88 4.79
N ILE A 118 3.58 0.12 3.69
CA ILE A 118 3.94 0.62 2.34
C ILE A 118 3.04 1.77 1.92
N ASN A 119 1.74 1.70 2.21
CA ASN A 119 0.80 2.78 1.90
C ASN A 119 1.04 4.01 2.77
N LEU A 120 1.45 3.81 4.03
CA LEU A 120 1.93 4.89 4.90
C LEU A 120 3.16 5.58 4.30
N GLY A 121 4.11 4.82 3.73
CA GLY A 121 5.27 5.36 3.03
C GLY A 121 4.91 6.26 1.83
N LEU A 122 3.93 5.87 1.03
CA LEU A 122 3.41 6.71 -0.07
C LEU A 122 2.64 7.93 0.46
N THR A 123 1.89 7.76 1.55
CA THR A 123 1.13 8.85 2.17
C THR A 123 2.07 9.94 2.70
N TYR A 124 3.19 9.55 3.34
CA TYR A 124 4.22 10.50 3.76
C TYR A 124 4.85 11.25 2.59
N PHE A 125 5.09 10.59 1.45
CA PHE A 125 5.55 11.27 0.24
C PHE A 125 4.60 12.39 -0.19
N TYR A 126 3.28 12.14 -0.23
CA TYR A 126 2.30 13.18 -0.59
C TYR A 126 2.19 14.30 0.45
N ARG A 127 2.46 13.99 1.73
CA ARG A 127 2.58 14.99 2.81
C ARG A 127 3.91 15.75 2.82
N LYS A 128 4.87 15.36 1.97
CA LYS A 128 6.26 15.87 1.97
C LYS A 128 7.03 15.56 3.27
N GLU A 129 6.62 14.51 3.96
CA GLU A 129 7.23 13.98 5.19
C GLU A 129 8.26 12.90 4.81
N PHE A 130 9.21 13.27 3.96
CA PHE A 130 10.03 12.30 3.23
C PHE A 130 10.90 11.42 4.12
N ASP A 131 11.48 11.95 5.19
CA ASP A 131 12.28 11.17 6.13
C ASP A 131 11.47 10.05 6.81
N GLN A 132 10.21 10.33 7.15
CA GLN A 132 9.29 9.34 7.71
C GLN A 132 8.91 8.28 6.66
N GLY A 133 8.70 8.71 5.41
CA GLY A 133 8.47 7.82 4.28
C GLY A 133 9.65 6.90 3.97
N ILE A 134 10.88 7.41 4.03
CA ILE A 134 12.12 6.61 3.91
C ILE A 134 12.22 5.62 5.07
N SER A 135 11.99 6.07 6.31
CA SER A 135 12.09 5.22 7.49
C SER A 135 11.11 4.04 7.44
N ILE A 136 9.84 4.27 7.10
CA ILE A 136 8.83 3.21 7.10
C ILE A 136 9.04 2.23 5.93
N THR A 137 9.48 2.71 4.76
CA THR A 137 9.78 1.84 3.62
C THR A 137 11.05 1.01 3.85
N ASN A 138 12.07 1.54 4.55
CA ASN A 138 13.21 0.74 5.01
C ASN A 138 12.77 -0.39 5.93
N TYR A 139 11.93 -0.10 6.93
CA TYR A 139 11.39 -1.12 7.80
C TYR A 139 10.70 -2.24 7.00
N VAL A 140 9.86 -1.90 6.02
CA VAL A 140 9.19 -2.93 5.20
C VAL A 140 10.22 -3.77 4.43
N ILE A 141 11.20 -3.14 3.77
CA ILE A 141 12.24 -3.83 2.99
C ILE A 141 13.05 -4.80 3.86
N GLU A 142 13.30 -4.46 5.13
CA GLU A 142 14.08 -5.28 6.06
C GLU A 142 13.26 -6.42 6.69
N ASN A 143 11.92 -6.39 6.59
CA ASN A 143 11.02 -7.29 7.33
C ASN A 143 10.01 -8.04 6.44
N THR A 144 10.14 -7.99 5.11
CA THR A 144 9.28 -8.72 4.17
C THR A 144 10.08 -9.56 3.18
N ASP A 145 9.62 -10.77 2.93
CA ASP A 145 10.08 -11.62 1.82
C ASP A 145 9.08 -11.65 0.65
N ASP A 146 7.91 -11.03 0.81
CA ASP A 146 6.89 -10.93 -0.24
C ASP A 146 7.35 -9.99 -1.36
N ILE A 147 7.42 -10.51 -2.58
CA ILE A 147 8.01 -9.81 -3.72
C ILE A 147 7.17 -8.62 -4.22
N ASP A 148 5.84 -8.68 -4.08
CA ASP A 148 4.94 -7.61 -4.49
C ASP A 148 5.02 -6.44 -3.50
N ILE A 149 5.05 -6.75 -2.20
CA ILE A 149 5.28 -5.78 -1.13
C ILE A 149 6.68 -5.17 -1.26
N LEU A 150 7.71 -5.99 -1.47
CA LEU A 150 9.09 -5.55 -1.57
C LEU A 150 9.27 -4.60 -2.75
N SER A 151 8.79 -4.98 -3.94
CA SER A 151 8.89 -4.12 -5.13
C SER A 151 8.17 -2.77 -4.93
N THR A 152 7.00 -2.77 -4.28
CA THR A 152 6.26 -1.55 -3.95
C THR A 152 7.00 -0.69 -2.92
N ALA A 153 7.60 -1.30 -1.90
CA ALA A 153 8.37 -0.58 -0.89
C ALA A 153 9.58 0.13 -1.50
N TYR A 154 10.32 -0.52 -2.40
CA TYR A 154 11.43 0.13 -3.15
C TYR A 154 10.93 1.29 -4.01
N VAL A 155 9.77 1.15 -4.68
CA VAL A 155 9.18 2.27 -5.45
C VAL A 155 8.84 3.45 -4.54
N HIS A 156 8.17 3.21 -3.42
CA HIS A 156 7.79 4.28 -2.49
C HIS A 156 9.02 4.90 -1.81
N ARG A 157 10.07 4.13 -1.52
CA ARG A 157 11.32 4.67 -1.00
C ARG A 157 12.02 5.55 -2.02
N ALA A 158 12.10 5.13 -3.27
CA ALA A 158 12.65 5.94 -4.36
C ALA A 158 11.89 7.27 -4.53
N LEU A 159 10.56 7.26 -4.42
CA LEU A 159 9.74 8.47 -4.43
C LEU A 159 10.08 9.40 -3.27
N ASN A 160 10.21 8.86 -2.05
CA ASN A 160 10.58 9.67 -0.89
C ASN A 160 12.02 10.20 -0.99
N TYR A 161 12.98 9.42 -1.50
CA TYR A 161 14.32 9.91 -1.81
C TYR A 161 14.30 11.06 -2.82
N LEU A 162 13.52 10.95 -3.89
CA LEU A 162 13.34 12.04 -4.85
C LEU A 162 12.75 13.30 -4.23
N GLY A 163 11.74 13.14 -3.37
CA GLY A 163 11.14 14.26 -2.65
C GLY A 163 12.11 14.93 -1.69
N ASN A 164 13.05 14.17 -1.14
CA ASN A 164 14.10 14.63 -0.23
C ASN A 164 15.41 15.03 -0.96
N ASP A 165 15.35 15.25 -2.28
CA ASP A 165 16.49 15.62 -3.13
C ASP A 165 17.67 14.62 -3.14
N GLN A 166 17.45 13.37 -2.71
CA GLN A 166 18.44 12.28 -2.69
C GLN A 166 18.43 11.48 -4.01
N CYS A 167 18.69 12.16 -5.13
CA CYS A 167 18.59 11.58 -6.48
C CYS A 167 19.43 10.29 -6.67
N GLU A 168 20.66 10.25 -6.15
CA GLU A 168 21.55 9.08 -6.28
C GLU A 168 20.97 7.82 -5.60
N LYS A 169 20.35 7.98 -4.43
CA LYS A 169 19.70 6.87 -3.73
C LYS A 169 18.44 6.40 -4.46
N ALA A 170 17.65 7.35 -4.98
CA ALA A 170 16.52 7.01 -5.82
C ALA A 170 16.93 6.28 -7.12
N GLN A 171 18.06 6.66 -7.74
CA GLN A 171 18.62 5.95 -8.88
C GLN A 171 19.09 4.54 -8.51
N THR A 172 19.65 4.37 -7.32
CA THR A 172 20.04 3.06 -6.77
C THR A 172 18.82 2.15 -6.62
N ASP A 173 17.74 2.66 -6.02
CA ASP A 173 16.47 1.92 -5.89
C ASP A 173 15.86 1.59 -7.27
N LEU A 174 15.88 2.52 -8.23
CA LEU A 174 15.42 2.26 -9.59
C LEU A 174 16.21 1.12 -10.26
N ASN A 175 17.54 1.14 -10.16
CA ASN A 175 18.39 0.10 -10.72
C ASN A 175 18.09 -1.27 -10.08
N TYR A 176 17.89 -1.29 -8.76
CA TYR A 176 17.50 -2.49 -8.04
C TYR A 176 16.15 -3.03 -8.51
N ILE A 177 15.15 -2.15 -8.70
CA ILE A 177 13.83 -2.53 -9.20
C ILE A 177 13.91 -3.14 -10.60
N ILE A 178 14.69 -2.53 -11.51
CA ILE A 178 14.87 -3.05 -12.87
C ILE A 178 15.56 -4.42 -12.84
N ALA A 179 16.59 -4.60 -12.01
CA ALA A 179 17.34 -5.85 -11.96
C ALA A 179 16.54 -7.02 -11.36
N ASN A 180 15.69 -6.75 -10.37
CA ASN A 180 15.08 -7.82 -9.55
C ASN A 180 13.57 -7.98 -9.75
N PHE A 181 12.86 -6.94 -10.22
CA PHE A 181 11.39 -6.93 -10.25
C PHE A 181 10.80 -6.59 -11.63
N GLN A 182 11.62 -6.62 -12.68
CA GLN A 182 11.13 -6.37 -14.03
C GLN A 182 10.09 -7.43 -14.44
N GLY A 183 8.88 -6.97 -14.81
CA GLY A 183 7.79 -7.85 -15.21
C GLY A 183 6.89 -8.33 -14.06
N ILE A 184 7.16 -7.90 -12.83
CA ILE A 184 6.32 -8.19 -11.65
C ILE A 184 5.28 -7.07 -11.47
N GLY A 185 4.00 -7.44 -11.34
CA GLY A 185 2.91 -6.50 -11.11
C GLY A 185 2.92 -5.29 -12.06
N ASN A 186 2.83 -4.09 -11.49
CA ASN A 186 2.83 -2.82 -12.23
C ASN A 186 4.21 -2.13 -12.28
N THR A 187 5.31 -2.85 -11.99
CA THR A 187 6.65 -2.24 -11.90
C THR A 187 7.08 -1.56 -13.19
N ALA A 188 6.62 -2.01 -14.37
CA ALA A 188 6.91 -1.36 -15.64
C ALA A 188 6.42 0.11 -15.69
N TYR A 189 5.25 0.41 -15.12
CA TYR A 189 4.74 1.77 -15.00
C TYR A 189 5.64 2.59 -14.05
N HIS A 190 5.96 2.03 -12.88
CA HIS A 190 6.78 2.70 -11.87
C HIS A 190 8.22 2.96 -12.35
N ILE A 191 8.84 2.02 -13.04
CA ILE A 191 10.16 2.18 -13.68
C ILE A 191 10.12 3.37 -14.64
N LYS A 192 9.11 3.44 -15.52
CA LYS A 192 8.96 4.54 -16.47
C LYS A 192 8.75 5.88 -15.76
N ASP A 193 7.94 5.90 -14.71
CA ASP A 193 7.64 7.10 -13.93
C ASP A 193 8.88 7.63 -13.19
N LEU A 194 9.59 6.76 -12.47
CA LEU A 194 10.82 7.07 -11.75
C LEU A 194 11.93 7.52 -12.70
N THR A 195 12.13 6.81 -13.82
CA THR A 195 13.12 7.20 -14.85
C THR A 195 12.88 8.64 -15.33
N ARG A 196 11.61 9.03 -15.52
CA ARG A 196 11.25 10.39 -15.94
C ARG A 196 11.52 11.43 -14.84
N LYS A 197 11.21 11.11 -13.57
CA LYS A 197 11.45 12.01 -12.42
C LYS A 197 12.95 12.17 -12.14
N LEU A 198 13.75 11.12 -12.32
CA LEU A 198 15.20 11.16 -12.12
C LEU A 198 15.90 12.05 -13.16
N LYS A 199 15.49 11.98 -14.43
CA LYS A 199 15.98 12.91 -15.46
C LYS A 199 15.77 14.37 -15.08
N THR A 200 14.68 14.71 -14.41
CA THR A 200 14.46 16.08 -13.92
C THR A 200 15.30 16.41 -12.69
N CYS A 201 15.64 15.41 -11.86
CA CYS A 201 16.49 15.56 -10.66
C CYS A 201 17.92 15.94 -11.05
N GLU A 202 18.49 15.27 -12.06
CA GLU A 202 19.87 15.49 -12.54
C GLU A 202 20.08 16.83 -13.25
N LEU A 203 19.03 17.47 -13.76
CA LEU A 203 19.15 18.75 -14.49
C LEU A 203 19.30 19.98 -13.57
N TYR A 204 19.11 19.83 -12.26
CA TYR A 204 19.18 20.91 -11.28
C TYR A 204 20.28 20.72 -10.23
N GLN A 205 21.14 19.72 -10.40
CA GLN A 205 22.36 19.50 -9.60
C GLN A 205 23.57 20.07 -10.33
#